data_AF-A0A7K1NQH9-F1
#
_entry.id   AF-A0A7K1NQH9-F1
#
_cell.length_a   1.000
_cell.length_b   1.000
_cell.length_c   1.000
_cell.angle_alpha   90.00
_cell.angle_beta   90.00
_cell.angle_gamma   90.00
#
_symmetry.space_group_name_H-M   'P 1'
#
loop_
_entity.id
_entity.type
_entity.pdbx_description
1 polymer ?
#
loop_
_entity_poly.entity_id
_entity_poly.type
_entity_poly.pdbx_seq_one_letter_code
_entity_poly.pdbx_strand_id
1 'polypeptide(L)'
;MESPSQPPALREGRIIVPGSSRQLAAYGLFHPQPDRHRALPSGSRTFVAKALEPDLLWISFDELCAPGTSAEDYSVLAAGPELCVIDGVPAPEPADAGSRAEAWEQFAAVLAVLAARNATLFVVGTGPMDWAAAASGAADARLRASLAGIDRLLAGLGRVESDEAIAVEGVSGS
;
A
#
# COMPACT_ATOMS: atom_id res chain seq x y z
N MET A 1 30.01 0.77 16.57
CA MET A 1 29.98 1.17 15.16
C MET A 1 28.59 0.82 14.67
N GLU A 2 27.63 1.70 14.96
CA GLU A 2 26.23 1.50 14.60
C GLU A 2 26.13 1.67 13.08
N SER A 3 25.65 0.62 12.41
CA SER A 3 25.35 0.71 10.98
C SER A 3 24.35 1.85 10.79
N PRO A 4 24.49 2.72 9.78
CA PRO A 4 23.52 3.77 9.54
C PRO A 4 22.16 3.10 9.41
N SER A 5 21.25 3.37 10.36
CA SER A 5 19.92 2.79 10.42
C SER A 5 19.27 2.96 9.06
N GLN A 6 19.23 1.87 8.29
CA GLN A 6 18.55 1.85 7.01
C GLN A 6 17.11 2.30 7.29
N PRO A 7 16.56 3.26 6.51
CA PRO A 7 15.21 3.73 6.73
C PRO A 7 14.24 2.54 6.76
N PRO A 8 13.20 2.58 7.61
CA PRO A 8 12.30 1.45 7.80
C PRO A 8 11.67 1.08 6.46
N ALA A 9 11.79 -0.17 6.05
CA ALA A 9 11.12 -0.75 4.90
C ALA A 9 10.09 -1.75 5.39
N LEU A 10 9.00 -1.94 4.65
CA LEU A 10 8.01 -2.95 4.95
C LEU A 10 8.58 -4.33 4.62
N ARG A 11 8.62 -5.20 5.63
CA ARG A 11 9.25 -6.53 5.53
C ARG A 11 8.24 -7.66 5.40
N GLU A 12 6.98 -7.40 5.74
CA GLU A 12 5.92 -8.40 5.79
C GLU A 12 4.72 -7.96 4.96
N GLY A 13 4.17 -8.92 4.22
CA GLY A 13 3.05 -8.72 3.31
C GLY A 13 3.43 -8.90 1.84
N ARG A 14 2.55 -8.44 0.93
CA ARG A 14 2.63 -8.72 -0.51
C ARG A 14 2.07 -7.59 -1.36
N ILE A 15 2.64 -7.45 -2.54
CA ILE A 15 2.09 -6.68 -3.65
C ILE A 15 1.34 -7.68 -4.55
N ILE A 16 0.03 -7.50 -4.70
CA ILE A 16 -0.85 -8.41 -5.46
C ILE A 16 -1.42 -7.68 -6.67
N VAL A 17 -1.17 -8.21 -7.86
CA VAL A 17 -1.68 -7.74 -9.14
C VAL A 17 -2.26 -8.93 -9.92
N PRO A 18 -3.47 -8.82 -10.51
CA PRO A 18 -4.40 -7.69 -10.47
C PRO A 18 -5.27 -7.64 -9.19
N GLY A 19 -4.99 -8.47 -8.19
CA GLY A 19 -5.82 -8.53 -6.98
C GLY A 19 -7.07 -9.38 -7.14
N SER A 20 -6.98 -10.46 -7.92
CA SER A 20 -8.11 -11.36 -8.13
C SER A 20 -8.61 -11.92 -6.78
N SER A 21 -9.90 -12.26 -6.69
CA SER A 21 -10.44 -12.87 -5.46
C SER A 21 -9.73 -14.17 -5.10
N ARG A 22 -9.23 -14.92 -6.09
CA ARG A 22 -8.43 -16.12 -5.87
C ARG A 22 -7.06 -15.77 -5.28
N GLN A 23 -6.44 -14.69 -5.76
CA GLN A 23 -5.17 -14.23 -5.21
C GLN A 23 -5.28 -13.80 -3.76
N LEU A 24 -6.31 -13.03 -3.44
CA LEU A 24 -6.59 -12.58 -2.08
C LEU A 24 -6.93 -13.77 -1.16
N ALA A 25 -7.76 -14.71 -1.64
CA ALA A 25 -8.18 -15.87 -0.85
C ALA A 25 -7.00 -16.77 -0.44
N ALA A 26 -5.93 -16.84 -1.23
CA ALA A 26 -4.72 -17.58 -0.88
C ALA A 26 -4.01 -17.04 0.38
N TYR A 27 -4.25 -15.77 0.71
CA TYR A 27 -3.74 -15.10 1.90
C TYR A 27 -4.85 -14.87 2.95
N GLY A 28 -6.00 -15.54 2.83
CA GLY A 28 -7.13 -15.38 3.75
C GLY A 28 -7.85 -14.03 3.62
N LEU A 29 -7.59 -13.28 2.55
CA LEU A 29 -8.20 -11.98 2.29
C LEU A 29 -9.42 -12.14 1.39
N PHE A 30 -10.53 -11.55 1.78
CA PHE A 30 -11.77 -11.55 1.01
C PHE A 30 -12.29 -10.11 0.92
N HIS A 31 -12.65 -9.67 -0.28
CA HIS A 31 -13.18 -8.32 -0.47
C HIS A 31 -14.35 -8.07 0.51
N PRO A 32 -14.25 -7.02 1.34
CA PRO A 32 -15.31 -6.68 2.27
C PRO A 32 -16.61 -6.36 1.53
N GLN A 33 -17.72 -6.79 2.09
CA GLN A 33 -19.03 -6.38 1.60
C GLN A 33 -19.29 -4.91 1.95
N PRO A 34 -20.04 -4.14 1.15
CA PRO A 34 -20.25 -2.71 1.39
C PRO A 34 -20.86 -2.35 2.76
N ASP A 35 -21.67 -3.24 3.34
CA ASP A 35 -22.25 -3.10 4.68
C ASP A 35 -21.21 -3.21 5.82
N ARG A 36 -20.01 -3.70 5.51
CA ARG A 36 -18.86 -3.75 6.43
C ARG A 36 -18.03 -2.49 6.44
N HIS A 37 -18.35 -1.51 5.60
CA HIS A 37 -17.63 -0.23 5.62
C HIS A 37 -17.77 0.44 7.00
N ARG A 38 -16.66 0.99 7.50
CA ARG A 38 -16.60 1.65 8.81
C ARG A 38 -15.91 3.00 8.67
N ALA A 39 -16.41 3.97 9.43
CA ALA A 39 -15.74 5.25 9.60
C ALA A 39 -14.53 5.08 10.51
N LEU A 40 -13.39 5.61 10.09
CA LEU A 40 -12.13 5.65 10.83
C LEU A 40 -11.76 7.13 11.05
N PRO A 41 -12.13 7.72 12.20
CA PRO A 41 -11.72 9.08 12.55
C PRO A 41 -10.21 9.15 12.73
N SER A 42 -9.56 10.16 12.15
CA SER A 42 -8.13 10.40 12.28
C SER A 42 -7.78 11.87 12.10
N GLY A 43 -7.20 12.48 13.12
CA GLY A 43 -6.87 13.91 13.09
C GLY A 43 -8.11 14.75 12.77
N SER A 44 -8.04 15.46 11.64
CA SER A 44 -9.13 16.33 11.16
C SER A 44 -10.09 15.63 10.19
N ARG A 45 -9.80 14.38 9.82
CA ARG A 45 -10.50 13.63 8.77
C ARG A 45 -11.21 12.41 9.34
N THR A 46 -12.19 11.91 8.59
CA THR A 46 -12.75 10.57 8.80
C THR A 46 -12.58 9.80 7.51
N PHE A 47 -11.81 8.73 7.56
CA PHE A 47 -11.64 7.83 6.42
C PHE A 47 -12.77 6.81 6.37
N VAL A 48 -13.14 6.39 5.16
CA VAL A 48 -14.06 5.27 4.95
C VAL A 48 -13.27 3.99 4.70
N ALA A 49 -13.05 3.20 5.76
CA ALA A 49 -12.47 1.87 5.63
C ALA A 49 -13.50 0.91 5.04
N LYS A 50 -13.07 0.04 4.11
CA LYS A 50 -13.87 -1.06 3.58
C LYS A 50 -14.15 -2.13 4.64
N ALA A 51 -13.17 -2.38 5.49
CA ALA A 51 -13.31 -3.16 6.71
C ALA A 51 -12.39 -2.58 7.80
N LEU A 52 -12.87 -2.62 9.03
CA LEU A 52 -12.10 -2.24 10.21
C LEU A 52 -12.43 -3.23 11.32
N GLU A 53 -11.47 -4.10 11.60
CA GLU A 53 -11.48 -5.10 12.66
C GLU A 53 -10.28 -4.83 13.58
N PRO A 54 -10.19 -5.45 14.78
CA PRO A 54 -9.08 -5.20 15.71
C PRO A 54 -7.69 -5.40 15.10
N ASP A 55 -7.56 -6.41 14.25
CA ASP A 55 -6.27 -6.82 13.65
C ASP A 55 -6.16 -6.49 12.15
N LEU A 56 -7.24 -6.03 11.50
CA LEU A 56 -7.28 -5.74 10.06
C LEU A 56 -7.86 -4.36 9.76
N LEU A 57 -7.11 -3.57 8.99
CA LEU A 57 -7.62 -2.41 8.26
C LEU A 57 -7.63 -2.71 6.76
N TRP A 58 -8.79 -2.56 6.11
CA TRP A 58 -8.89 -2.56 4.65
C TRP A 58 -9.41 -1.21 4.18
N ILE A 59 -8.64 -0.52 3.35
CA ILE A 59 -8.98 0.81 2.84
C ILE A 59 -8.56 0.96 1.38
N SER A 60 -9.22 1.83 0.61
CA SER A 60 -8.83 2.09 -0.79
C SER A 60 -7.70 3.12 -0.89
N PHE A 61 -6.92 3.02 -1.96
CA PHE A 61 -5.95 4.05 -2.35
C PHE A 61 -6.60 5.43 -2.48
N ASP A 62 -7.76 5.48 -3.14
CA ASP A 62 -8.50 6.72 -3.39
C ASP A 62 -8.91 7.42 -2.09
N GLU A 63 -9.39 6.64 -1.10
CA GLU A 63 -9.79 7.19 0.21
C GLU A 63 -8.60 7.71 1.01
N LEU A 64 -7.49 6.95 1.04
CA LEU A 64 -6.26 7.38 1.72
C LEU A 64 -5.69 8.64 1.09
N CYS A 65 -5.60 8.67 -0.24
CA CYS A 65 -4.93 9.71 -0.99
C CYS A 65 -5.87 10.81 -1.47
N ALA A 66 -7.09 10.86 -0.93
CA ALA A 66 -8.07 11.85 -1.31
C ALA A 66 -7.55 13.27 -1.06
N PRO A 67 -7.96 14.25 -1.89
CA PRO A 67 -7.50 15.63 -1.75
C PRO A 67 -7.72 16.18 -0.33
N GLY A 68 -6.79 17.01 0.13
CA GLY A 68 -6.85 17.62 1.46
C GLY A 68 -6.41 16.73 2.62
N THR A 69 -5.99 15.48 2.38
CA THR A 69 -5.34 14.68 3.43
C THR A 69 -3.95 15.25 3.74
N SER A 70 -3.63 15.37 5.02
CA SER A 70 -2.31 15.75 5.51
C SER A 70 -1.59 14.55 6.13
N ALA A 71 -0.26 14.62 6.25
CA ALA A 71 0.50 13.56 6.91
C ALA A 71 0.07 13.33 8.38
N GLU A 72 -0.43 14.37 9.06
CA GLU A 72 -0.94 14.29 10.44
C GLU A 72 -2.22 13.44 10.53
N ASP A 73 -3.03 13.42 9.47
CA ASP A 73 -4.23 12.59 9.40
C ASP A 73 -3.90 11.09 9.29
N TYR A 74 -2.64 10.69 9.07
CA TYR A 74 -2.24 9.27 9.12
C TYR A 74 -1.83 8.79 10.52
N SER A 75 -1.91 9.65 11.53
CA SER A 75 -1.57 9.30 12.92
C SER A 75 -2.36 8.10 13.45
N VAL A 76 -3.64 7.94 13.10
CA VAL A 76 -4.42 6.74 13.52
C VAL A 76 -3.82 5.44 12.96
N LEU A 77 -3.19 5.50 11.79
CA LEU A 77 -2.55 4.34 11.18
C LEU A 77 -1.32 3.91 11.99
N ALA A 78 -0.66 4.83 12.70
CA ALA A 78 0.49 4.53 13.55
C ALA A 78 0.12 3.62 14.73
N ALA A 79 -1.11 3.73 15.24
CA ALA A 79 -1.64 2.93 16.35
C ALA A 79 -2.69 1.90 15.92
N GLY A 80 -2.89 1.74 14.61
CA GLY A 80 -3.98 0.94 14.04
C GLY A 80 -3.72 -0.58 14.06
N PRO A 81 -4.54 -1.35 13.35
CA PRO A 81 -4.42 -2.80 13.27
C PRO A 81 -3.08 -3.25 12.67
N GLU A 82 -2.57 -4.44 13.04
CA GLU A 82 -1.26 -4.93 12.58
C GLU A 82 -1.23 -5.26 11.08
N LEU A 83 -2.36 -5.71 10.53
CA LEU A 83 -2.56 -6.01 9.12
C LEU A 83 -3.27 -4.85 8.41
N CYS A 84 -2.69 -4.37 7.32
CA CYS A 84 -3.27 -3.34 6.47
C CYS A 84 -3.39 -3.84 5.03
N VAL A 85 -4.54 -3.61 4.40
CA VAL A 85 -4.79 -3.85 2.98
C VAL A 85 -5.13 -2.53 2.33
N ILE A 86 -4.30 -2.11 1.37
CA ILE A 86 -4.56 -0.93 0.53
C ILE A 86 -4.98 -1.41 -0.85
N ASP A 87 -6.23 -1.14 -1.20
CA ASP A 87 -6.89 -1.68 -2.39
C ASP A 87 -7.09 -0.65 -3.50
N GLY A 88 -7.06 -1.12 -4.75
CA GLY A 88 -7.30 -0.30 -5.92
C GLY A 88 -6.16 0.66 -6.24
N VAL A 89 -4.92 0.27 -5.93
CA VAL A 89 -3.74 1.08 -6.28
C VAL A 89 -3.57 1.12 -7.80
N PRO A 90 -3.57 2.29 -8.45
CA PRO A 90 -3.39 2.37 -9.89
C PRO A 90 -1.95 1.99 -10.30
N ALA A 91 -1.76 1.62 -11.56
CA ALA A 91 -0.42 1.51 -12.13
C ALA A 91 0.27 2.90 -12.12
N PRO A 92 1.52 3.01 -11.62
CA PRO A 92 2.24 4.28 -11.61
C PRO A 92 2.68 4.67 -13.03
N GLU A 93 2.42 5.93 -13.43
CA GLU A 93 2.85 6.43 -14.74
C GLU A 93 3.85 7.60 -14.60
N PRO A 94 4.88 7.67 -15.46
CA PRO A 94 5.88 8.75 -15.40
C PRO A 94 5.29 10.13 -15.74
N ALA A 95 4.14 10.15 -16.41
CA ALA A 95 3.42 11.36 -16.80
C ALA A 95 2.36 11.79 -15.78
N ASP A 96 2.24 11.09 -14.64
CA ASP A 96 1.29 11.46 -13.59
C ASP A 96 1.50 12.90 -13.11
N ALA A 97 0.40 13.66 -13.02
CA ALA A 97 0.44 15.08 -12.70
C ALA A 97 -0.79 15.50 -11.88
N GLY A 98 -0.73 16.72 -11.32
CA GLY A 98 -1.82 17.28 -10.53
C GLY A 98 -2.21 16.39 -9.35
N SER A 99 -3.50 16.10 -9.21
CA SER A 99 -4.02 15.28 -8.11
C SER A 99 -3.44 13.88 -8.04
N ARG A 100 -3.03 13.28 -9.17
CA ARG A 100 -2.40 11.96 -9.17
C ARG A 100 -0.97 12.00 -8.61
N ALA A 101 -0.20 13.04 -8.94
CA ALA A 101 1.13 13.22 -8.36
C ALA A 101 1.05 13.49 -6.85
N GLU A 102 0.09 14.32 -6.41
CA GLU A 102 -0.19 14.56 -5.00
C GLU A 102 -0.59 13.26 -4.29
N ALA A 103 -1.41 12.41 -4.92
CA ALA A 103 -1.80 11.12 -4.37
C ALA A 103 -0.59 10.19 -4.13
N TRP A 104 0.43 10.22 -5.00
CA TRP A 104 1.65 9.43 -4.79
C TRP A 104 2.48 9.91 -3.60
N GLU A 105 2.51 11.22 -3.33
CA GLU A 105 3.14 11.75 -2.12
C GLU A 105 2.43 11.31 -0.86
N GLN A 106 1.09 11.38 -0.88
CA GLN A 106 0.25 10.91 0.21
C GLN A 106 0.44 9.43 0.46
N PHE A 107 0.48 8.63 -0.61
CA PHE A 107 0.74 7.20 -0.51
C PHE A 107 2.12 6.92 0.10
N ALA A 108 3.17 7.62 -0.33
CA ALA A 108 4.51 7.50 0.26
C ALA A 108 4.51 7.83 1.76
N ALA A 109 3.75 8.84 2.19
CA ALA A 109 3.60 9.19 3.60
C ALA A 109 2.89 8.09 4.41
N VAL A 110 1.80 7.52 3.87
CA VAL A 110 1.11 6.36 4.49
C VAL A 110 2.07 5.19 4.66
N LEU A 111 2.80 4.83 3.61
CA LEU A 111 3.74 3.71 3.65
C LEU A 111 4.86 3.95 4.68
N ALA A 112 5.35 5.18 4.81
CA ALA A 112 6.35 5.53 5.82
C ALA A 112 5.83 5.32 7.24
N VAL A 113 4.56 5.69 7.53
CA VAL A 113 3.91 5.45 8.83
C VAL A 113 3.76 3.95 9.10
N LEU A 114 3.32 3.17 8.10
CA LEU A 114 3.17 1.71 8.23
C LEU A 114 4.52 1.01 8.41
N ALA A 115 5.55 1.46 7.70
CA ALA A 115 6.91 0.92 7.84
C ALA A 115 7.51 1.23 9.22
N ALA A 116 7.29 2.44 9.75
CA ALA A 116 7.81 2.85 11.06
C ALA A 116 7.32 1.96 12.21
N ARG A 117 6.12 1.37 12.09
CA ARG A 117 5.56 0.43 13.07
C ARG A 117 5.67 -1.04 12.66
N ASN A 118 6.32 -1.33 11.53
CA ASN A 118 6.49 -2.68 11.01
C ASN A 118 5.17 -3.43 10.79
N ALA A 119 4.16 -2.76 10.24
CA ALA A 119 2.87 -3.38 9.91
C ALA A 119 3.00 -4.40 8.77
N THR A 120 2.17 -5.43 8.76
CA THR A 120 2.01 -6.31 7.60
C THR A 120 1.16 -5.59 6.55
N LEU A 121 1.68 -5.40 5.34
CA LEU A 121 1.00 -4.66 4.28
C LEU A 121 0.69 -5.51 3.05
N PHE A 122 -0.57 -5.52 2.64
CA PHE A 122 -0.99 -5.97 1.33
C PHE A 122 -1.35 -4.79 0.44
N VAL A 123 -0.66 -4.67 -0.70
CA VAL A 123 -0.94 -3.65 -1.72
C VAL A 123 -1.63 -4.35 -2.89
N VAL A 124 -2.87 -3.98 -3.18
CA VAL A 124 -3.66 -4.60 -4.25
C VAL A 124 -3.78 -3.60 -5.39
N GLY A 125 -3.12 -3.90 -6.51
CA GLY A 125 -3.05 -2.99 -7.66
C GLY A 125 -3.93 -3.43 -8.81
N THR A 126 -4.40 -2.43 -9.57
CA THR A 126 -5.27 -2.63 -10.74
C THR A 126 -4.51 -2.94 -12.03
N GLY A 127 -3.18 -2.84 -12.00
CA GLY A 127 -2.28 -3.07 -13.13
C GLY A 127 -0.83 -3.26 -12.70
N PRO A 128 0.12 -3.32 -13.65
CA PRO A 128 1.54 -3.50 -13.35
C PRO A 128 2.06 -2.42 -12.41
N MET A 129 2.68 -2.82 -11.31
CA MET A 129 3.18 -1.92 -10.28
C MET A 129 4.72 -1.85 -10.32
N ASP A 130 5.27 -1.06 -11.24
CA ASP A 130 6.71 -0.80 -11.35
C ASP A 130 7.01 0.67 -11.05
N TRP A 131 7.16 0.99 -9.77
CA TRP A 131 7.44 2.35 -9.30
C TRP A 131 8.86 2.81 -9.65
N ALA A 132 9.84 1.90 -9.72
CA ALA A 132 11.20 2.24 -10.10
C ALA A 132 11.31 2.69 -11.56
N ALA A 133 10.63 1.98 -12.47
CA ALA A 133 10.56 2.36 -13.88
C ALA A 133 9.80 3.68 -14.06
N ALA A 134 8.65 3.84 -13.39
CA ALA A 134 7.88 5.07 -13.44
C ALA A 134 8.68 6.28 -12.89
N ALA A 135 9.41 6.11 -11.78
CA ALA A 135 10.29 7.15 -11.24
C ALA A 135 11.39 7.55 -12.24
N SER A 136 12.01 6.56 -12.89
CA SER A 136 13.09 6.80 -13.86
C SER A 136 12.61 7.58 -15.09
N GLY A 137 11.36 7.36 -15.51
CA GLY A 137 10.73 8.08 -16.62
C GLY A 137 10.11 9.42 -16.25
N ALA A 138 9.83 9.68 -14.97
CA ALA A 138 9.18 10.90 -14.53
C ALA A 138 10.06 12.13 -14.80
N ALA A 139 9.49 13.18 -15.41
CA ALA A 139 10.19 14.46 -15.62
C ALA A 139 10.17 15.34 -14.36
N ASP A 140 9.03 15.35 -13.65
CA ASP A 140 8.84 16.10 -12.42
C ASP A 140 9.67 15.52 -11.26
N ALA A 141 10.40 16.39 -10.56
CA ALA A 141 11.31 15.97 -9.50
C ALA A 141 10.57 15.47 -8.24
N ARG A 142 9.39 16.03 -7.95
CA ARG A 142 8.59 15.68 -6.78
C ARG A 142 7.94 14.32 -6.99
N LEU A 143 7.30 14.09 -8.13
CA LEU A 143 6.77 12.79 -8.52
C LEU A 143 7.86 11.71 -8.52
N ARG A 144 9.02 12.00 -9.14
CA ARG A 144 10.16 11.08 -9.16
C ARG A 144 10.59 10.67 -7.76
N ALA A 145 10.69 11.63 -6.83
CA ALA A 145 11.05 11.37 -5.44
C ALA A 145 10.01 10.49 -4.73
N SER A 146 8.72 10.76 -4.93
CA SER A 146 7.62 9.98 -4.33
C SER A 146 7.63 8.53 -4.80
N LEU A 147 7.71 8.32 -6.12
CA LEU A 147 7.72 6.97 -6.71
C LEU A 147 8.97 6.17 -6.28
N ALA A 148 10.15 6.80 -6.25
CA ALA A 148 11.37 6.16 -5.74
C ALA A 148 11.29 5.86 -4.23
N GLY A 149 10.60 6.69 -3.46
CA GLY A 149 10.33 6.46 -2.05
C GLY A 149 9.41 5.27 -1.83
N ILE A 150 8.32 5.17 -2.59
CA ILE A 150 7.38 4.04 -2.58
C ILE A 150 8.11 2.75 -2.93
N ASP A 151 8.88 2.74 -4.03
CA ASP A 151 9.66 1.57 -4.45
C ASP A 151 10.57 1.06 -3.33
N ARG A 152 11.30 1.97 -2.67
CA ARG A 152 12.18 1.63 -1.54
C ARG A 152 11.41 1.06 -0.36
N LEU A 153 10.27 1.66 0.00
CA LEU A 153 9.47 1.22 1.16
C LEU A 153 8.87 -0.16 0.93
N LEU A 154 8.52 -0.49 -0.32
CA LEU A 154 7.89 -1.76 -0.70
C LEU A 154 8.89 -2.81 -1.20
N ALA A 155 10.17 -2.49 -1.33
CA ALA A 155 11.20 -3.39 -1.87
C ALA A 155 11.33 -4.73 -1.11
N GLY A 156 10.91 -4.76 0.16
CA GLY A 156 10.91 -5.98 0.98
C GLY A 156 9.69 -6.87 0.80
N LEU A 157 8.66 -6.43 0.09
CA LEU A 157 7.42 -7.18 -0.09
C LEU A 157 7.53 -8.16 -1.27
N GLY A 158 7.02 -9.38 -1.07
CA GLY A 158 6.87 -10.34 -2.18
C GLY A 158 5.83 -9.87 -3.19
N ARG A 159 5.98 -10.26 -4.45
CA ARG A 159 5.03 -9.95 -5.54
C ARG A 159 4.24 -11.17 -5.96
N VAL A 160 2.95 -10.98 -6.20
CA VAL A 160 2.03 -11.99 -6.73
C VAL A 160 1.38 -11.41 -7.97
N GLU A 161 1.87 -11.82 -9.14
CA GLU A 161 1.51 -11.21 -10.42
C GLU A 161 0.53 -12.07 -11.23
N SER A 162 0.21 -13.28 -10.75
CA SER A 162 -0.70 -14.22 -11.42
C SER A 162 -1.26 -15.26 -10.45
N ASP A 163 -2.40 -15.87 -10.79
CA ASP A 163 -3.00 -16.96 -9.99
C ASP A 163 -2.12 -18.23 -9.96
N GLU A 164 -1.31 -18.47 -11.00
CA GLU A 164 -0.35 -19.58 -11.05
C GLU A 164 0.83 -19.39 -10.09
N ALA A 165 1.25 -18.15 -9.85
CA ALA A 165 2.34 -17.86 -8.91
C ALA A 165 2.02 -18.33 -7.48
N ILE A 166 0.74 -18.42 -7.15
CA ILE A 166 0.24 -18.89 -5.85
C ILE A 166 0.38 -20.40 -5.70
N ALA A 167 0.25 -21.15 -6.79
CA ALA A 167 0.37 -22.61 -6.76
C ALA A 167 1.81 -23.07 -6.49
N VAL A 168 2.81 -22.24 -6.83
CA VAL A 168 4.24 -22.57 -6.68
C VAL A 168 4.73 -22.37 -5.23
N GLU A 169 4.19 -21.40 -4.49
CA GLU A 169 4.55 -21.16 -3.08
C GLU A 169 4.10 -22.30 -2.14
N GLY A 170 3.24 -23.22 -2.60
CA GLY A 170 2.77 -24.41 -1.87
C GLY A 170 3.60 -25.69 -2.09
N VAL A 171 4.60 -25.68 -2.97
CA VAL A 171 5.46 -26.83 -3.31
C VAL A 171 6.94 -26.45 -3.14
N SER A 172 7.34 -26.21 -1.89
CA SER A 172 8.76 -26.24 -1.52
C SER A 172 8.87 -26.83 -0.11
N GLY A 173 8.57 -28.11 -0.04
CA GLY A 173 8.65 -28.94 1.15
C GLY A 173 8.80 -30.39 0.73
N SER A 174 10.02 -30.81 0.43
CA SER A 174 10.43 -32.22 0.33
C SER A 174 11.84 -32.35 0.89
#